data_AF-A0A7J9K212-F1
#
_entry.id   AF-A0A7J9K212-F1
#
_cell.length_a   1.000
_cell.length_b   1.000
_cell.length_c   1.000
_cell.angle_alpha   90.00
_cell.angle_beta   90.00
_cell.angle_gamma   90.00
#
_symmetry.space_group_name_H-M   'P 1'
#
loop_
_entity.id
_entity.type
_entity.pdbx_description
1 polymer ?
#
loop_
_entity_poly.entity_id
_entity_poly.type
_entity_poly.pdbx_seq_one_letter_code
_entity_poly.pdbx_strand_id
1 'polypeptide(L)'
;MIKSLSFNSHLLVMLGNFGFQNSRRATSHGFLFCLKDQTITKMKKDARLRVDSELDGSLSLRVVPPTLIAAEKEEAKAVLTLFFKKQGLSNAVAARIINKSELFIDHLVSRLHSVHKSRYLVGRELTTLEIRDALIPYLESLLEEHGSMLADVVENFPHPPIKDKPITLVSPPDSAPDSKQVKAVSRVTETSPAGMLRPQVVYLMELGMDLEKIKLITRRFPAFAYYSLEGKIKPVVEFLLELGVPKSDIPIILGKRPQLCGISLSENLIPTMTFLEDLGVDKKQWAKVIYRFPALLTYSRQKFKTTVDFLYEMGLSSENVGKVLTRCPTIISYSVEDKLRPTAKYFRSLGADVSLLLLRCPQTFGLSIEANLKPVTQFFIERGYTLEEIGTMISRYGALYTFSLADNLIPKWDFFLTMDYSKSELVKFPQYFGYSLEERIKPRIALVKKAGVRLLLNQILSLSSRNFENALEKKMKQQQQLTDQV
;
A
#
# COMPACT_ATOMS: atom_id res chain seq x y z
N MET A 1 -54.82 30.40 -13.15
CA MET A 1 -53.92 29.61 -12.27
C MET A 1 -52.50 29.86 -12.76
N ILE A 2 -51.72 30.76 -12.13
CA ILE A 2 -50.74 30.47 -11.06
C ILE A 2 -49.66 29.49 -11.58
N LYS A 3 -48.34 29.74 -11.67
CA LYS A 3 -47.41 30.75 -11.10
C LYS A 3 -46.02 30.66 -11.80
N SER A 4 -45.34 31.81 -11.90
CA SER A 4 -43.90 32.09 -11.66
C SER A 4 -42.80 31.34 -12.45
N LEU A 5 -41.97 32.05 -13.25
CA LEU A 5 -40.61 32.59 -12.93
C LEU A 5 -39.55 31.47 -12.81
N SER A 6 -38.32 31.51 -13.33
CA SER A 6 -37.40 32.55 -13.82
C SER A 6 -36.20 31.78 -14.40
N PHE A 7 -35.50 32.29 -15.43
CA PHE A 7 -34.06 32.60 -15.31
C PHE A 7 -33.61 33.34 -16.58
N ASN A 8 -33.33 34.62 -16.38
CA ASN A 8 -32.91 35.58 -17.37
C ASN A 8 -31.41 35.87 -17.19
N SER A 9 -30.72 36.01 -18.33
CA SER A 9 -29.65 36.96 -18.63
C SER A 9 -28.49 37.19 -17.64
N HIS A 10 -27.25 36.97 -18.10
CA HIS A 10 -26.31 38.06 -18.42
C HIS A 10 -24.97 37.49 -18.93
N LEU A 11 -24.80 37.44 -20.25
CA LEU A 11 -23.49 37.38 -20.89
C LEU A 11 -23.55 38.08 -22.24
N LEU A 12 -23.26 39.38 -22.28
CA LEU A 12 -22.55 40.06 -23.37
C LEU A 12 -22.29 41.53 -23.03
N VAL A 13 -21.36 42.14 -23.79
CA VAL A 13 -20.87 43.54 -23.83
C VAL A 13 -19.58 43.69 -23.02
N MET A 14 -18.38 43.72 -23.60
CA MET A 14 -17.85 44.49 -24.75
C MET A 14 -16.76 43.64 -25.48
N LEU A 15 -16.86 43.25 -26.76
CA LEU A 15 -16.52 44.01 -28.00
C LEU A 15 -15.43 45.06 -27.80
N GLY A 16 -14.29 45.10 -28.48
CA GLY A 16 -13.82 44.41 -29.67
C GLY A 16 -12.62 45.20 -30.20
N ASN A 17 -11.85 44.62 -31.13
CA ASN A 17 -11.55 45.27 -32.41
C ASN A 17 -10.73 44.35 -33.32
N PHE A 18 -11.35 44.08 -34.48
CA PHE A 18 -10.80 43.93 -35.83
C PHE A 18 -9.53 43.08 -36.06
N GLY A 19 -9.50 42.11 -36.99
CA GLY A 19 -10.47 41.73 -38.01
C GLY A 19 -9.79 40.95 -39.14
N PHE A 20 -10.61 40.19 -39.90
CA PHE A 20 -10.42 39.69 -41.27
C PHE A 20 -9.28 38.67 -41.52
N GLN A 21 -9.40 37.61 -42.35
CA GLN A 21 -10.49 36.99 -43.12
C GLN A 21 -9.92 35.67 -43.72
N ASN A 22 -10.79 34.67 -43.97
CA ASN A 22 -10.63 33.56 -44.94
C ASN A 22 -9.55 32.48 -44.63
N SER A 23 -9.71 31.17 -44.82
CA SER A 23 -10.70 30.33 -45.51
C SER A 23 -10.33 28.84 -45.26
N ARG A 24 -11.35 27.97 -45.25
CA ARG A 24 -11.36 26.50 -45.51
C ARG A 24 -10.94 25.48 -44.42
N ARG A 25 -11.97 24.68 -44.08
CA ARG A 25 -12.00 23.29 -43.59
C ARG A 25 -10.70 22.48 -43.71
N ALA A 26 -10.23 21.94 -42.58
CA ALA A 26 -9.70 20.59 -42.48
C ALA A 26 -9.84 20.08 -41.03
N THR A 27 -10.21 18.81 -40.90
CA THR A 27 -10.62 18.07 -39.70
C THR A 27 -9.56 18.01 -38.60
N SER A 28 -9.97 18.26 -37.35
CA SER A 28 -9.13 18.09 -36.16
C SER A 28 -9.04 16.61 -35.77
N HIS A 29 -7.96 15.94 -36.15
CA HIS A 29 -7.35 14.78 -35.45
C HIS A 29 -5.98 14.57 -36.10
N GLY A 30 -4.94 15.23 -35.59
CA GLY A 30 -3.59 15.12 -36.15
C GLY A 30 -2.55 16.12 -35.62
N PHE A 31 -2.97 17.27 -35.06
CA PHE A 31 -2.03 18.32 -34.63
C PHE A 31 -1.60 18.27 -33.15
N LEU A 32 -2.25 17.47 -32.31
CA LEU A 32 -1.92 17.42 -30.87
C LEU A 32 -0.81 16.42 -30.52
N PHE A 33 -0.43 15.53 -31.43
CA PHE A 33 0.61 14.53 -31.18
C PHE A 33 2.01 15.01 -31.60
N CYS A 34 2.11 15.92 -32.58
CA CYS A 34 3.41 16.33 -33.12
C CYS A 34 4.10 17.46 -32.31
N LEU A 35 3.33 18.32 -31.64
CA LEU A 35 3.90 19.43 -30.84
C LEU A 35 4.45 19.01 -29.47
N LYS A 36 3.93 17.92 -28.87
CA LYS A 36 4.47 17.36 -27.62
C LYS A 36 5.77 16.60 -27.84
N ASP A 37 5.89 15.88 -28.94
CA ASP A 37 7.11 15.12 -29.22
C ASP A 37 8.30 16.01 -29.59
N GLN A 38 8.08 17.12 -30.31
CA GLN A 38 9.16 18.05 -30.67
C GLN A 38 9.69 18.86 -29.48
N THR A 39 8.86 19.18 -28.48
CA THR A 39 9.33 19.88 -27.27
C THR A 39 10.07 18.94 -26.31
N ILE A 40 9.62 17.68 -26.19
CA ILE A 40 10.29 16.67 -25.35
C ILE A 40 11.63 16.24 -25.96
N THR A 41 11.74 16.11 -27.28
CA THR A 41 13.03 15.81 -27.94
C THR A 41 14.01 16.97 -27.91
N LYS A 42 13.54 18.22 -27.97
CA LYS A 42 14.42 19.40 -27.84
C LYS A 42 14.98 19.54 -26.41
N MET A 43 14.16 19.27 -25.38
CA MET A 43 14.62 19.26 -23.99
C MET A 43 15.55 18.06 -23.66
N LYS A 44 15.34 16.89 -24.26
CA LYS A 44 16.26 15.74 -24.12
C LYS A 44 17.61 15.94 -24.80
N LYS A 45 17.70 16.79 -25.83
CA LYS A 45 18.94 17.07 -26.56
C LYS A 45 19.82 18.10 -25.85
N ASP A 46 19.21 19.10 -25.20
CA ASP A 46 19.95 20.08 -24.39
C ASP A 46 20.47 19.49 -23.07
N ALA A 47 19.81 18.47 -22.52
CA ALA A 47 20.23 17.78 -21.29
C ALA A 47 21.41 16.81 -21.49
N ARG A 48 21.75 16.41 -22.72
CA ARG A 48 22.87 15.47 -23.01
C ARG A 48 24.19 16.15 -23.34
N LEU A 49 24.27 17.48 -23.35
CA LEU A 49 25.45 18.25 -23.77
C LEU A 49 26.10 19.09 -22.66
N ARG A 50 25.79 18.84 -21.39
CA ARG A 50 26.51 19.45 -20.25
C ARG A 50 26.86 18.41 -19.20
N VAL A 51 27.79 17.54 -19.56
CA VAL A 51 28.69 16.90 -18.61
C VAL A 51 30.08 17.17 -19.15
N ASP A 52 30.65 18.31 -18.76
CA ASP A 52 32.07 18.46 -18.48
C ASP A 52 32.35 19.90 -17.99
N SER A 53 33.15 19.97 -16.92
CA SER A 53 33.85 21.12 -16.35
C SER A 53 33.05 22.41 -16.09
N GLU A 54 32.91 22.80 -14.82
CA GLU A 54 33.51 24.05 -14.33
C GLU A 54 33.36 24.18 -12.80
N LEU A 55 34.51 24.28 -12.15
CA LEU A 55 34.71 24.80 -10.81
C LEU A 55 34.44 26.31 -10.81
N ASP A 56 33.88 26.79 -9.69
CA ASP A 56 34.01 28.13 -9.12
C ASP A 56 33.44 29.34 -9.90
N GLY A 57 32.54 30.09 -9.25
CA GLY A 57 31.86 31.21 -9.90
C GLY A 57 30.77 31.84 -9.04
N SER A 58 31.18 32.53 -7.97
CA SER A 58 30.35 33.49 -7.22
C SER A 58 29.73 34.53 -8.18
N LEU A 59 28.40 34.59 -8.26
CA LEU A 59 27.67 35.69 -8.90
C LEU A 59 26.67 36.30 -7.92
N SER A 60 27.02 37.49 -7.43
CA SER A 60 26.22 38.32 -6.54
C SER A 60 24.90 38.72 -7.20
N LEU A 61 23.81 38.07 -6.78
CA LEU A 61 22.45 38.54 -6.99
C LEU A 61 22.14 39.59 -5.91
N ARG A 62 21.51 40.70 -6.31
CA ARG A 62 20.79 41.59 -5.37
C ARG A 62 20.05 40.71 -4.37
N VAL A 63 20.32 40.92 -3.08
CA VAL A 63 19.74 40.11 -2.00
C VAL A 63 18.21 40.18 -2.14
N VAL A 64 17.63 39.10 -2.63
CA VAL A 64 16.17 38.93 -2.69
C VAL A 64 15.66 39.11 -1.25
N PRO A 65 14.61 39.92 -1.02
CA PRO A 65 14.12 40.18 0.32
C PRO A 65 13.87 38.87 1.09
N PRO A 66 14.32 38.73 2.36
CA PRO A 66 14.15 37.49 3.13
C PRO A 66 12.69 37.05 3.27
N THR A 67 11.76 38.00 3.27
CA THR A 67 10.31 37.76 3.29
C THR A 67 9.80 37.09 2.01
N LEU A 68 10.36 37.46 0.86
CA LEU A 68 10.03 36.89 -0.45
C LEU A 68 10.58 35.47 -0.55
N ILE A 69 11.82 35.23 -0.10
CA ILE A 69 12.41 33.89 -0.02
C ILE A 69 11.56 32.98 0.88
N ALA A 70 11.09 33.48 2.02
CA ALA A 70 10.24 32.71 2.93
C ALA A 70 8.90 32.33 2.27
N ALA A 71 8.25 33.26 1.54
CA ALA A 71 7.02 33.00 0.82
C ALA A 71 7.22 31.96 -0.30
N GLU A 72 8.31 32.06 -1.06
CA GLU A 72 8.65 31.09 -2.12
C GLU A 72 8.97 29.70 -1.57
N LYS A 73 9.63 29.63 -0.41
CA LYS A 73 9.86 28.36 0.30
C LYS A 73 8.55 27.71 0.70
N GLU A 74 7.60 28.47 1.25
CA GLU A 74 6.29 27.93 1.64
C GLU A 74 5.47 27.46 0.44
N GLU A 75 5.49 28.20 -0.68
CA GLU A 75 4.84 27.74 -1.91
C GLU A 75 5.54 26.52 -2.52
N ALA A 76 6.88 26.46 -2.51
CA ALA A 76 7.63 25.28 -2.97
C ALA A 76 7.31 24.04 -2.11
N LYS A 77 7.19 24.20 -0.78
CA LYS A 77 6.72 23.15 0.14
C LYS A 77 5.29 22.71 -0.20
N ALA A 78 4.39 23.64 -0.52
CA ALA A 78 3.01 23.33 -0.92
C ALA A 78 2.96 22.54 -2.23
N VAL A 79 3.75 22.95 -3.24
CA VAL A 79 3.87 22.26 -4.53
C VAL A 79 4.41 20.84 -4.33
N LEU A 80 5.47 20.68 -3.53
CA LEU A 80 6.07 19.37 -3.24
C LEU A 80 5.11 18.46 -2.45
N THR A 81 4.35 19.03 -1.51
CA THR A 81 3.31 18.30 -0.75
C THR A 81 2.22 17.76 -1.68
N LEU A 82 1.71 18.61 -2.58
CA LEU A 82 0.68 18.22 -3.55
C LEU A 82 1.22 17.17 -4.53
N PHE A 83 2.49 17.30 -4.93
CA PHE A 83 3.18 16.36 -5.79
C PHE A 83 3.28 14.97 -5.15
N PHE A 84 3.76 14.87 -3.91
CA PHE A 84 3.83 13.60 -3.18
C PHE A 84 2.46 12.98 -2.92
N LYS A 85 1.45 13.80 -2.66
CA LYS A 85 0.06 13.34 -2.53
C LYS A 85 -0.46 12.70 -3.83
N LYS A 86 -0.13 13.29 -4.99
CA LYS A 86 -0.47 12.70 -6.31
C LYS A 86 0.23 11.35 -6.53
N GLN A 87 1.42 11.15 -5.93
CA GLN A 87 2.14 9.87 -5.93
C GLN A 87 1.67 8.88 -4.85
N GLY A 88 0.62 9.19 -4.10
CA GLY A 88 0.01 8.28 -3.12
C GLY A 88 0.62 8.32 -1.71
N LEU A 89 1.50 9.28 -1.40
CA LEU A 89 1.97 9.50 -0.03
C LEU A 89 0.86 10.17 0.81
N SER A 90 0.77 9.80 2.09
CA SER A 90 -0.15 10.47 3.01
C SER A 90 0.34 11.88 3.36
N ASN A 91 -0.58 12.79 3.66
CA ASN A 91 -0.24 14.17 4.05
C ASN A 91 0.76 14.21 5.21
N ALA A 92 0.64 13.30 6.19
CA ALA A 92 1.54 13.22 7.33
C ALA A 92 2.96 12.77 6.95
N VAL A 93 3.07 11.82 6.01
CA VAL A 93 4.38 11.33 5.53
C VAL A 93 5.04 12.38 4.63
N ALA A 94 4.27 13.01 3.72
CA ALA A 94 4.75 14.10 2.89
C ALA A 94 5.24 15.28 3.74
N ALA A 95 4.45 15.71 4.74
CA ALA A 95 4.85 16.77 5.66
C ALA A 95 6.12 16.42 6.45
N ARG A 96 6.26 15.17 6.91
CA ARG A 96 7.47 14.71 7.61
C ARG A 96 8.71 14.77 6.72
N ILE A 97 8.61 14.33 5.47
CA ILE A 97 9.72 14.38 4.51
C ILE A 97 10.09 15.84 4.24
N ILE A 98 9.10 16.67 3.91
CA ILE A 98 9.30 18.07 3.54
C ILE A 98 9.93 18.87 4.69
N ASN A 99 9.47 18.68 5.93
CA ASN A 99 10.03 19.34 7.11
C ASN A 99 11.49 18.95 7.41
N LYS A 100 11.96 17.83 6.87
CA LYS A 100 13.35 17.39 7.00
C LYS A 100 14.22 17.74 5.78
N SER A 101 13.60 18.19 4.69
CA SER A 101 14.25 18.35 3.38
C SER A 101 14.56 19.81 3.06
N GLU A 102 14.99 20.61 4.07
CA GLU A 102 15.24 22.05 3.89
C GLU A 102 16.26 22.33 2.77
N LEU A 103 17.31 21.52 2.63
CA LEU A 103 18.30 21.65 1.55
C LEU A 103 17.70 21.43 0.15
N PHE A 104 16.71 20.53 0.02
CA PHE A 104 16.00 20.34 -1.24
C PHE A 104 15.06 21.52 -1.52
N ILE A 105 14.41 22.07 -0.50
CA ILE A 105 13.58 23.28 -0.65
C ILE A 105 14.44 24.47 -1.08
N ASP A 106 15.62 24.64 -0.50
CA ASP A 106 16.60 25.66 -0.94
C ASP A 106 17.01 25.48 -2.40
N HIS A 107 17.19 24.22 -2.84
CA HIS A 107 17.47 23.92 -4.24
C HIS A 107 16.30 24.26 -5.17
N LEU A 108 15.06 23.98 -4.77
CA LEU A 108 13.87 24.38 -5.54
C LEU A 108 13.79 25.90 -5.68
N VAL A 109 14.09 26.65 -4.62
CA VAL A 109 14.12 28.12 -4.67
C VAL A 109 15.26 28.63 -5.55
N SER A 110 16.47 28.06 -5.45
CA SER A 110 17.59 28.38 -6.35
C SER A 110 17.24 28.11 -7.82
N ARG A 111 16.49 27.04 -8.08
CA ARG A 111 15.94 26.71 -9.40
C ARG A 111 14.95 27.76 -9.89
N LEU A 112 14.04 28.25 -9.05
CA LEU A 112 13.14 29.37 -9.39
C LEU A 112 13.94 30.63 -9.75
N HIS A 113 14.97 30.96 -8.98
CA HIS A 113 15.83 32.13 -9.19
C HIS A 113 16.63 32.02 -10.50
N SER A 114 17.03 30.80 -10.87
CA SER A 114 17.67 30.50 -12.14
C SER A 114 16.71 30.63 -13.33
N VAL A 115 15.49 30.08 -13.22
CA VAL A 115 14.48 30.08 -14.31
C VAL A 115 13.89 31.47 -14.55
N HIS A 116 13.63 32.23 -13.49
CA HIS A 116 12.98 33.54 -13.57
C HIS A 116 13.93 34.70 -13.27
N LYS A 117 15.23 34.57 -13.59
CA LYS A 117 16.27 35.58 -13.31
C LYS A 117 15.86 37.02 -13.67
N SER A 118 15.18 37.21 -14.81
CA SER A 118 14.71 38.52 -15.27
C SER A 118 13.62 39.15 -14.38
N ARG A 119 12.80 38.34 -13.69
CA ARG A 119 11.77 38.80 -12.75
C ARG A 119 12.37 39.33 -11.45
N TYR A 120 13.40 38.66 -10.94
CA TYR A 120 14.10 39.08 -9.73
C TYR A 120 14.93 40.35 -9.94
N LEU A 121 15.47 40.56 -11.14
CA LEU A 121 16.19 41.80 -11.50
C LEU A 121 15.30 43.05 -11.43
N VAL A 122 13.99 42.90 -11.66
CA VAL A 122 12.99 43.98 -11.55
C VAL A 122 12.25 43.97 -10.21
N GLY A 123 12.63 43.11 -9.26
CA GLY A 123 12.02 43.05 -7.92
C GLY A 123 10.59 42.54 -7.89
N ARG A 124 10.18 41.75 -8.90
CA ARG A 124 8.81 41.23 -9.00
C ARG A 124 8.70 39.84 -8.36
N GLU A 125 7.67 39.65 -7.54
CA GLU A 125 7.31 38.36 -6.96
C GLU A 125 6.73 37.41 -8.00
N LEU A 126 7.05 36.12 -7.89
CA LEU A 126 6.44 35.08 -8.71
C LEU A 126 5.03 34.76 -8.23
N THR A 127 4.12 34.55 -9.17
CA THR A 127 2.80 34.01 -8.85
C THR A 127 2.89 32.52 -8.51
N THR A 128 1.93 32.01 -7.73
CA THR A 128 1.79 30.56 -7.46
C THR A 128 1.76 29.72 -8.74
N LEU A 129 1.17 30.23 -9.82
CA LEU A 129 1.15 29.55 -11.12
C LEU A 129 2.54 29.49 -11.76
N GLU A 130 3.28 30.60 -11.77
CA GLU A 130 4.66 30.64 -12.28
C GLU A 130 5.58 29.68 -11.50
N ILE A 131 5.41 29.60 -10.17
CA ILE A 131 6.16 28.65 -9.32
C ILE A 131 5.81 27.19 -9.67
N ARG A 132 4.53 26.88 -9.86
CA ARG A 132 4.08 25.52 -10.23
C ARG A 132 4.58 25.10 -11.60
N ASP A 133 4.44 25.98 -12.58
CA ASP A 133 4.85 25.72 -13.97
C ASP A 133 6.36 25.51 -14.08
N ALA A 134 7.15 26.15 -13.21
CA ALA A 134 8.60 25.95 -13.13
C ALA A 134 8.99 24.67 -12.39
N LEU A 135 8.34 24.34 -11.27
CA LEU A 135 8.76 23.23 -10.40
C LEU A 135 8.17 21.87 -10.78
N ILE A 136 6.93 21.79 -11.28
CA ILE A 136 6.28 20.52 -11.59
C ILE A 136 7.05 19.72 -12.65
N PRO A 137 7.48 20.29 -13.80
CA PRO A 137 8.22 19.54 -14.81
C PRO A 137 9.55 18.99 -14.28
N TYR A 138 10.20 19.75 -13.40
CA TYR A 138 11.43 19.30 -12.73
C TYR A 138 11.16 18.12 -11.78
N LEU A 139 10.12 18.20 -10.96
CA LEU A 139 9.73 17.09 -10.07
C LEU A 139 9.27 15.85 -10.86
N GLU A 140 8.60 16.03 -12.00
CA GLU A 140 8.26 14.94 -12.92
C GLU A 140 9.52 14.31 -13.52
N SER A 141 10.53 15.10 -13.90
CA SER A 141 11.81 14.55 -14.38
C SER A 141 12.55 13.76 -13.32
N LEU A 142 12.55 14.23 -12.06
CA LEU A 142 13.11 13.49 -10.93
C LEU A 142 12.31 12.22 -10.62
N LEU A 143 10.99 12.24 -10.82
CA LEU A 143 10.15 11.05 -10.67
C LEU A 143 10.44 10.02 -11.77
N GLU A 144 10.65 10.46 -13.01
CA GLU A 144 11.08 9.56 -14.10
C GLU A 144 12.47 8.97 -13.80
N GLU A 145 13.38 9.77 -13.25
CA GLU A 145 14.74 9.34 -12.93
C GLU A 145 14.80 8.40 -11.72
N HIS A 146 14.01 8.65 -10.67
CA HIS A 146 14.16 7.94 -9.38
C HIS A 146 12.95 7.08 -8.99
N GLY A 147 11.82 7.17 -9.71
CA GLY A 147 10.63 6.35 -9.49
C GLY A 147 10.11 6.42 -8.06
N SER A 148 9.85 5.26 -7.43
CA SER A 148 9.37 5.18 -6.05
C SER A 148 10.36 5.71 -5.00
N MET A 149 11.62 5.93 -5.35
CA MET A 149 12.65 6.46 -4.46
C MET A 149 12.72 7.99 -4.46
N LEU A 150 11.85 8.69 -5.20
CA LEU A 150 11.84 10.15 -5.22
C LEU A 150 11.73 10.75 -3.81
N ALA A 151 10.93 10.13 -2.93
CA ALA A 151 10.82 10.55 -1.54
C ALA A 151 12.17 10.48 -0.80
N ASP A 152 12.97 9.45 -1.06
CA ASP A 152 14.29 9.26 -0.47
C ASP A 152 15.33 10.22 -1.07
N VAL A 153 15.21 10.54 -2.36
CA VAL A 153 16.04 11.55 -3.04
C VAL A 153 15.80 12.94 -2.47
N VAL A 154 14.54 13.27 -2.19
CA VAL A 154 14.16 14.53 -1.54
C VAL A 154 14.63 14.58 -0.09
N GLU A 155 14.47 13.50 0.69
CA GLU A 155 14.90 13.45 2.11
C GLU A 155 16.44 13.48 2.25
N ASN A 156 17.21 13.00 1.26
CA ASN A 156 18.68 12.90 1.32
C ASN A 156 19.43 13.86 0.37
N PHE A 157 18.77 14.87 -0.20
CA PHE A 157 19.42 15.84 -1.09
C PHE A 157 20.58 16.58 -0.38
N PRO A 158 21.77 16.74 -1.00
CA PRO A 158 22.12 16.53 -2.41
C PRO A 158 22.73 15.15 -2.74
N HIS A 159 22.70 14.18 -1.83
CA HIS A 159 23.35 12.88 -1.97
C HIS A 159 22.31 11.75 -2.13
N PRO A 160 21.69 11.60 -3.32
CA PRO A 160 20.71 10.53 -3.56
C PRO A 160 21.37 9.14 -3.58
N PRO A 161 20.63 8.06 -3.25
CA PRO A 161 21.14 6.69 -3.34
C PRO A 161 21.40 6.29 -4.81
N ILE A 162 22.60 5.77 -5.11
CA ILE A 162 23.05 5.41 -6.48
C ILE A 162 22.32 4.16 -7.01
N LYS A 163 21.92 4.16 -8.28
CA LYS A 163 21.24 3.06 -9.01
C LYS A 163 22.26 2.13 -9.69
N ASP A 164 22.11 0.81 -9.53
CA ASP A 164 22.42 -0.21 -10.57
C ASP A 164 21.74 -1.57 -10.28
N LYS A 165 21.35 -2.30 -11.34
CA LYS A 165 20.74 -3.66 -11.40
C LYS A 165 21.52 -4.45 -12.50
N PRO A 166 21.69 -5.80 -12.48
CA PRO A 166 20.71 -6.81 -12.09
C PRO A 166 21.20 -8.03 -11.25
N ILE A 167 20.28 -8.54 -10.42
CA ILE A 167 20.11 -9.89 -9.82
C ILE A 167 21.39 -10.68 -9.45
N THR A 168 21.75 -10.60 -8.17
CA THR A 168 22.06 -11.78 -7.34
C THR A 168 21.63 -11.44 -5.91
N LEU A 169 21.08 -12.41 -5.16
CA LEU A 169 20.60 -12.24 -3.79
C LEU A 169 21.67 -11.59 -2.90
N VAL A 170 21.57 -10.28 -2.62
CA VAL A 170 22.32 -9.62 -1.55
C VAL A 170 21.47 -8.49 -0.95
N SER A 171 21.53 -8.41 0.37
CA SER A 171 20.89 -7.55 1.38
C SER A 171 20.67 -6.06 1.02
N PRO A 172 19.70 -5.37 1.66
CA PRO A 172 19.38 -3.96 1.38
C PRO A 172 20.50 -3.01 1.83
N PRO A 173 20.67 -1.81 1.21
CA PRO A 173 21.81 -0.94 1.47
C PRO A 173 21.63 -0.14 2.75
N ASP A 174 22.69 -0.17 3.56
CA ASP A 174 22.85 0.57 4.82
C ASP A 174 22.72 2.08 4.55
N SER A 175 21.69 2.70 5.14
CA SER A 175 21.79 4.09 5.61
C SER A 175 23.09 4.20 6.40
N ALA A 176 23.92 5.22 6.14
CA ALA A 176 25.16 5.44 6.89
C ALA A 176 24.86 5.22 8.38
N PRO A 177 25.42 4.15 8.98
CA PRO A 177 24.91 3.67 10.24
C PRO A 177 25.16 4.74 11.29
N ASP A 178 24.08 5.20 11.95
CA ASP A 178 24.16 6.03 13.15
C ASP A 178 25.27 5.43 14.04
N SER A 179 26.15 6.26 14.62
CA SER A 179 27.24 5.78 15.49
C SER A 179 26.74 4.75 16.52
N LYS A 180 25.49 4.89 16.97
CA LYS A 180 24.81 3.92 17.85
C LYS A 180 24.50 2.59 17.17
N GLN A 181 24.06 2.59 15.91
CA GLN A 181 23.81 1.38 15.10
C GLN A 181 25.12 0.64 14.81
N VAL A 182 26.18 1.32 14.39
CA VAL A 182 27.51 0.69 14.15
C VAL A 182 27.99 -0.01 15.42
N LYS A 183 27.98 0.70 16.55
CA LYS A 183 28.41 0.18 17.84
C LYS A 183 27.55 -0.98 18.32
N ALA A 184 26.24 -0.93 18.10
CA ALA A 184 25.36 -2.02 18.48
C ALA A 184 25.60 -3.27 17.64
N VAL A 185 25.82 -3.11 16.33
CA VAL A 185 26.11 -4.21 15.40
C VAL A 185 27.49 -4.80 15.66
N SER A 186 28.52 -3.99 15.90
CA SER A 186 29.86 -4.48 16.27
C SER A 186 29.80 -5.33 17.54
N ARG A 187 28.97 -4.93 18.50
CA ARG A 187 28.71 -5.68 19.73
C ARG A 187 28.20 -7.10 19.45
N VAL A 188 27.43 -7.32 18.40
CA VAL A 188 26.92 -8.66 18.06
C VAL A 188 28.05 -9.58 17.60
N THR A 189 29.08 -9.01 16.95
CA THR A 189 30.26 -9.73 16.47
C THR A 189 31.44 -9.71 17.44
N GLU A 190 31.38 -8.92 18.50
CA GLU A 190 32.41 -8.87 19.54
C GLU A 190 32.60 -10.26 20.17
N THR A 191 33.82 -10.78 20.03
CA THR A 191 34.28 -12.01 20.67
C THR A 191 35.10 -11.67 21.91
N SER A 192 35.03 -12.54 22.92
CA SER A 192 35.92 -12.47 24.08
C SER A 192 37.37 -12.74 23.66
N PRO A 193 38.38 -12.48 24.53
CA PRO A 193 39.76 -12.87 24.26
C PRO A 193 39.94 -14.37 23.94
N ALA A 194 38.99 -15.21 24.36
CA ALA A 194 38.92 -16.64 24.04
C ALA A 194 38.21 -16.95 22.71
N GLY A 195 37.91 -15.95 21.88
CA GLY A 195 37.24 -16.10 20.58
C GLY A 195 35.74 -16.39 20.65
N MET A 196 35.13 -16.39 21.85
CA MET A 196 33.73 -16.75 22.04
C MET A 196 32.79 -15.56 21.86
N LEU A 197 31.71 -15.76 21.09
CA LEU A 197 30.63 -14.78 20.98
C LEU A 197 29.94 -14.61 22.34
N ARG A 198 29.32 -13.44 22.53
CA ARG A 198 28.61 -13.14 23.78
C ARG A 198 27.47 -14.16 24.04
N PRO A 199 27.20 -14.55 25.30
CA PRO A 199 26.24 -15.62 25.61
C PRO A 199 24.86 -15.46 24.98
N GLN A 200 24.31 -14.23 24.95
CA GLN A 200 23.02 -13.98 24.30
C GLN A 200 23.02 -14.22 22.79
N VAL A 201 24.15 -14.00 22.11
CA VAL A 201 24.29 -14.25 20.66
C VAL A 201 24.32 -15.76 20.43
N VAL A 202 25.10 -16.50 21.22
CA VAL A 202 25.15 -17.97 21.16
C VAL A 202 23.77 -18.57 21.40
N TYR A 203 23.07 -18.12 22.44
CA TYR A 203 21.71 -18.58 22.73
C TYR A 203 20.73 -18.32 21.57
N LEU A 204 20.77 -17.13 20.96
CA LEU A 204 19.93 -16.83 19.79
C LEU A 204 20.27 -17.73 18.60
N MET A 205 21.55 -18.09 18.42
CA MET A 205 21.97 -19.06 17.39
C MET A 205 21.45 -20.47 17.68
N GLU A 206 21.45 -20.92 18.94
CA GLU A 206 20.84 -22.19 19.37
C GLU A 206 19.31 -22.24 19.19
N LEU A 207 18.66 -21.08 19.12
CA LEU A 207 17.25 -20.95 18.76
C LEU A 207 17.01 -20.97 17.23
N GLY A 208 18.06 -21.04 16.41
CA GLY A 208 17.97 -21.03 14.95
C GLY A 208 18.01 -19.63 14.32
N MET A 209 18.57 -18.63 15.02
CA MET A 209 18.81 -17.30 14.48
C MET A 209 20.29 -17.16 14.08
N ASP A 210 20.58 -17.17 12.78
CA ASP A 210 21.95 -16.91 12.33
C ASP A 210 22.45 -15.50 12.68
N LEU A 211 23.76 -15.32 12.61
CA LEU A 211 24.43 -14.08 13.00
C LEU A 211 23.96 -12.88 12.16
N GLU A 212 23.67 -13.08 10.87
CA GLU A 212 23.21 -12.00 9.98
C GLU A 212 21.79 -11.54 10.32
N LYS A 213 20.91 -12.47 10.70
CA LYS A 213 19.57 -12.17 11.19
C LYS A 213 19.62 -11.41 12.51
N ILE A 214 20.52 -11.76 13.43
CA ILE A 214 20.74 -11.00 14.67
C ILE A 214 21.21 -9.57 14.33
N LYS A 215 22.20 -9.42 13.43
CA LYS A 215 22.66 -8.10 12.98
C LYS A 215 21.54 -7.28 12.34
N LEU A 216 20.69 -7.88 11.50
CA LEU A 216 19.55 -7.21 10.86
C LEU A 216 18.55 -6.68 11.90
N ILE A 217 18.25 -7.48 12.92
CA ILE A 217 17.39 -7.04 14.03
C ILE A 217 18.04 -5.87 14.77
N THR A 218 19.34 -5.97 15.10
CA THR A 218 20.09 -4.92 15.78
C THR A 218 20.19 -3.63 14.95
N ARG A 219 20.37 -3.71 13.63
CA ARG A 219 20.33 -2.53 12.74
C ARG A 219 18.99 -1.80 12.87
N ARG A 220 17.88 -2.56 12.84
CA ARG A 220 16.52 -2.02 12.97
C ARG A 220 16.17 -1.57 14.40
N PHE A 221 16.79 -2.17 15.40
CA PHE A 221 16.54 -1.90 16.82
C PHE A 221 17.82 -2.07 17.66
N PRO A 222 18.70 -1.06 17.71
CA PRO A 222 20.04 -1.15 18.33
C PRO A 222 20.05 -1.58 19.80
N ALA A 223 19.00 -1.24 20.55
CA ALA A 223 18.85 -1.63 21.96
C ALA A 223 18.87 -3.16 22.16
N PHE A 224 18.51 -3.95 21.15
CA PHE A 224 18.51 -5.41 21.23
C PHE A 224 19.89 -5.98 21.56
N ALA A 225 20.97 -5.38 21.05
CA ALA A 225 22.34 -5.84 21.31
C ALA A 225 22.81 -5.68 22.77
N TYR A 226 22.03 -4.93 23.56
CA TYR A 226 22.29 -4.63 24.97
C TYR A 226 21.33 -5.36 25.91
N TYR A 227 20.39 -6.15 25.41
CA TYR A 227 19.53 -6.95 26.25
C TYR A 227 20.31 -8.09 26.90
N SER A 228 20.12 -8.26 28.21
CA SER A 228 20.74 -9.34 28.96
C SER A 228 20.08 -10.67 28.59
N LEU A 229 20.88 -11.74 28.55
CA LEU A 229 20.38 -13.08 28.30
C LEU A 229 19.36 -13.47 29.39
N GLU A 230 19.82 -13.54 30.64
CA GLU A 230 19.02 -14.04 31.77
C GLU A 230 17.88 -13.09 32.19
N GLY A 231 18.05 -11.78 31.99
CA GLY A 231 17.08 -10.80 32.48
C GLY A 231 16.01 -10.36 31.46
N LYS A 232 16.25 -10.56 30.16
CA LYS A 232 15.39 -10.00 29.10
C LYS A 232 15.06 -11.00 28.00
N ILE A 233 16.07 -11.61 27.40
CA ILE A 233 15.88 -12.47 26.23
C ILE A 233 15.26 -13.81 26.66
N LYS A 234 15.92 -14.52 27.58
CA LYS A 234 15.55 -15.86 28.00
C LYS A 234 14.16 -15.92 28.66
N PRO A 235 13.77 -15.01 29.59
CA PRO A 235 12.43 -15.02 30.16
C PRO A 235 11.32 -14.90 29.11
N VAL A 236 11.50 -14.03 28.10
CA VAL A 236 10.50 -13.89 27.02
C VAL A 236 10.47 -15.11 26.12
N VAL A 237 11.61 -15.74 25.85
CA VAL A 237 11.64 -16.99 25.06
C VAL A 237 10.93 -18.11 25.81
N GLU A 238 11.22 -18.32 27.10
CA GLU A 238 10.58 -19.31 27.95
C GLU A 238 9.07 -19.08 28.02
N PHE A 239 8.65 -17.84 28.26
CA PHE A 239 7.24 -17.46 28.23
C PHE A 239 6.54 -17.80 26.91
N LEU A 240 7.17 -17.51 25.77
CA LEU A 240 6.60 -17.86 24.46
C LEU A 240 6.49 -19.39 24.27
N LEU A 241 7.48 -20.15 24.73
CA LEU A 241 7.45 -21.61 24.69
C LEU A 241 6.31 -22.17 25.58
N GLU A 242 6.12 -21.61 26.78
CA GLU A 242 5.01 -21.96 27.68
C GLU A 242 3.63 -21.69 27.06
N LEU A 243 3.51 -20.63 26.26
CA LEU A 243 2.30 -20.34 25.49
C LEU A 243 2.07 -21.31 24.31
N GLY A 244 2.98 -22.26 24.08
CA GLY A 244 2.89 -23.25 23.00
C GLY A 244 3.42 -22.75 21.66
N VAL A 245 4.25 -21.70 21.64
CA VAL A 245 4.94 -21.27 20.41
C VAL A 245 6.02 -22.29 20.07
N PRO A 246 6.06 -22.84 18.84
CA PRO A 246 7.15 -23.71 18.42
C PRO A 246 8.51 -23.02 18.49
N LYS A 247 9.56 -23.73 18.93
CA LYS A 247 10.94 -23.19 19.02
C LYS A 247 11.40 -22.57 17.69
N SER A 248 11.00 -23.14 16.56
CA SER A 248 11.28 -22.64 15.20
C SER A 248 10.68 -21.26 14.90
N ASP A 249 9.61 -20.89 15.58
CA ASP A 249 8.87 -19.64 15.35
C ASP A 249 9.39 -18.49 16.22
N ILE A 250 10.15 -18.79 17.28
CA ILE A 250 10.72 -17.79 18.20
C ILE A 250 11.61 -16.78 17.44
N PRO A 251 12.56 -17.18 16.57
CA PRO A 251 13.34 -16.21 15.80
C PRO A 251 12.51 -15.33 14.87
N ILE A 252 11.36 -15.81 14.41
CA ILE A 252 10.44 -15.05 13.54
C ILE A 252 9.74 -13.97 14.38
N ILE A 253 9.25 -14.32 15.56
CA ILE A 253 8.59 -13.39 16.49
C ILE A 253 9.55 -12.30 16.94
N LEU A 254 10.73 -12.69 17.45
CA LEU A 254 11.75 -11.74 17.89
C LEU A 254 12.27 -10.88 16.74
N GLY A 255 12.37 -11.44 15.52
CA GLY A 255 12.72 -10.67 14.33
C GLY A 255 11.68 -9.61 13.94
N LYS A 256 10.39 -9.90 14.14
CA LYS A 256 9.30 -8.96 13.89
C LYS A 256 9.17 -7.88 14.98
N ARG A 257 9.49 -8.21 16.24
CA ARG A 257 9.28 -7.32 17.40
C ARG A 257 10.29 -7.62 18.52
N PRO A 258 11.57 -7.20 18.37
CA PRO A 258 12.58 -7.40 19.41
C PRO A 258 12.27 -6.65 20.72
N GLN A 259 11.41 -5.62 20.66
CA GLN A 259 10.95 -4.85 21.81
C GLN A 259 10.26 -5.71 22.88
N LEU A 260 9.73 -6.88 22.53
CA LEU A 260 9.07 -7.77 23.50
C LEU A 260 10.03 -8.14 24.65
N CYS A 261 11.30 -8.42 24.34
CA CYS A 261 12.34 -8.71 25.35
C CYS A 261 12.61 -7.53 26.31
N GLY A 262 12.23 -6.31 25.93
CA GLY A 262 12.41 -5.13 26.75
C GLY A 262 11.23 -4.80 27.67
N ILE A 263 10.11 -5.49 27.51
CA ILE A 263 8.86 -5.22 28.23
C ILE A 263 8.70 -6.23 29.37
N SER A 264 8.28 -5.75 30.54
CA SER A 264 8.03 -6.62 31.70
C SER A 264 6.94 -7.65 31.41
N LEU A 265 7.19 -8.91 31.76
CA LEU A 265 6.19 -9.97 31.66
C LEU A 265 5.05 -9.74 32.65
N SER A 266 5.37 -9.54 33.94
CA SER A 266 4.40 -9.43 35.03
C SER A 266 3.62 -8.11 35.00
N GLU A 267 4.31 -7.01 34.72
CA GLU A 267 3.70 -5.67 34.82
C GLU A 267 2.99 -5.25 33.53
N ASN A 268 3.34 -5.85 32.38
CA ASN A 268 2.88 -5.35 31.08
C ASN A 268 2.33 -6.45 30.16
N LEU A 269 3.14 -7.43 29.73
CA LEU A 269 2.71 -8.37 28.69
C LEU A 269 1.54 -9.24 29.16
N ILE A 270 1.64 -9.85 30.35
CA ILE A 270 0.58 -10.70 30.92
C ILE A 270 -0.68 -9.87 31.20
N PRO A 271 -0.63 -8.71 31.88
CA PRO A 271 -1.82 -7.86 32.06
C PRO A 271 -2.47 -7.40 30.75
N THR A 272 -1.68 -7.19 29.70
CA THR A 272 -2.21 -6.85 28.36
C THR A 272 -2.91 -8.04 27.73
N MET A 273 -2.38 -9.25 27.90
CA MET A 273 -3.03 -10.48 27.46
C MET A 273 -4.34 -10.73 28.21
N THR A 274 -4.35 -10.60 29.54
CA THR A 274 -5.58 -10.73 30.34
C THR A 274 -6.66 -9.73 29.88
N PHE A 275 -6.28 -8.47 29.67
CA PHE A 275 -7.19 -7.47 29.11
C PHE A 275 -7.75 -7.86 27.73
N LEU A 276 -6.95 -8.50 26.88
CA LEU A 276 -7.39 -8.97 25.57
C LEU A 276 -8.28 -10.22 25.67
N GLU A 277 -8.06 -11.08 26.66
CA GLU A 277 -8.95 -12.20 26.99
C GLU A 277 -10.34 -11.69 27.40
N ASP A 278 -10.40 -10.60 28.20
CA ASP A 278 -11.66 -9.94 28.58
C ASP A 278 -12.41 -9.35 27.36
N LEU A 279 -11.67 -8.99 26.30
CA LEU A 279 -12.21 -8.57 25.01
C LEU A 279 -12.58 -9.75 24.09
N GLY A 280 -12.44 -10.99 24.56
CA GLY A 280 -12.82 -12.21 23.87
C GLY A 280 -11.73 -12.83 22.99
N VAL A 281 -10.46 -12.43 23.12
CA VAL A 281 -9.35 -13.14 22.47
C VAL A 281 -9.23 -14.54 23.05
N ASP A 282 -9.15 -15.56 22.20
CA ASP A 282 -9.07 -16.95 22.64
C ASP A 282 -7.68 -17.24 23.25
N LYS A 283 -7.68 -17.51 24.56
CA LYS A 283 -6.48 -17.89 25.33
C LYS A 283 -5.71 -19.06 24.73
N LYS A 284 -6.40 -20.02 24.09
CA LYS A 284 -5.77 -21.18 23.45
C LYS A 284 -5.05 -20.82 22.15
N GLN A 285 -5.27 -19.63 21.60
CA GLN A 285 -4.72 -19.18 20.33
C GLN A 285 -3.55 -18.19 20.48
N TRP A 286 -3.08 -17.92 21.71
CA TRP A 286 -2.02 -16.92 21.95
C TRP A 286 -0.77 -17.14 21.11
N ALA A 287 -0.27 -18.38 21.02
CA ALA A 287 0.88 -18.69 20.16
C ALA A 287 0.69 -18.21 18.71
N LYS A 288 -0.48 -18.46 18.14
CA LYS A 288 -0.84 -18.10 16.77
C LYS A 288 -1.10 -16.60 16.59
N VAL A 289 -1.70 -15.95 17.59
CA VAL A 289 -1.94 -14.50 17.62
C VAL A 289 -0.62 -13.75 17.66
N ILE A 290 0.27 -14.11 18.60
CA ILE A 290 1.60 -13.51 18.74
C ILE A 290 2.44 -13.78 17.48
N TYR A 291 2.46 -15.01 16.96
CA TYR A 291 3.20 -15.32 15.72
C TYR A 291 2.79 -14.42 14.54
N ARG A 292 1.48 -14.18 14.37
CA ARG A 292 0.95 -13.31 13.32
C ARG A 292 1.33 -11.86 13.54
N PHE A 293 1.12 -11.34 14.74
CA PHE A 293 1.32 -9.92 15.02
C PHE A 293 1.87 -9.70 16.44
N PRO A 294 3.19 -9.87 16.65
CA PRO A 294 3.78 -9.75 17.98
C PRO A 294 3.65 -8.32 18.56
N ALA A 295 3.56 -7.32 17.70
CA ALA A 295 3.37 -5.92 18.09
C ALA A 295 2.03 -5.67 18.82
N LEU A 296 1.07 -6.60 18.75
CA LEU A 296 -0.20 -6.52 19.47
C LEU A 296 0.02 -6.15 20.94
N LEU A 297 0.94 -6.84 21.62
CA LEU A 297 1.21 -6.65 23.05
C LEU A 297 1.96 -5.36 23.39
N THR A 298 2.25 -4.52 22.40
CA THR A 298 2.96 -3.24 22.59
C THR A 298 2.06 -2.02 22.45
N TYR A 299 0.79 -2.21 22.07
CA TYR A 299 -0.17 -1.12 21.96
C TYR A 299 -0.77 -0.75 23.32
N SER A 300 -1.14 0.52 23.47
CA SER A 300 -1.81 1.00 24.67
C SER A 300 -3.25 0.50 24.77
N ARG A 301 -3.78 0.39 26.00
CA ARG A 301 -5.19 0.04 26.25
C ARG A 301 -6.15 0.99 25.53
N GLN A 302 -5.82 2.29 25.45
CA GLN A 302 -6.62 3.27 24.72
C GLN A 302 -6.72 2.93 23.22
N LYS A 303 -5.61 2.48 22.60
CA LYS A 303 -5.64 2.10 21.18
C LYS A 303 -6.54 0.89 20.92
N PHE A 304 -6.53 -0.08 21.82
CA PHE A 304 -7.44 -1.21 21.79
C PHE A 304 -8.89 -0.76 21.93
N LYS A 305 -9.20 0.02 22.98
CA LYS A 305 -10.54 0.54 23.23
C LYS A 305 -11.10 1.28 22.02
N THR A 306 -10.35 2.23 21.45
CA THR A 306 -10.77 2.97 20.25
C THR A 306 -11.08 2.06 19.07
N THR A 307 -10.29 0.99 18.87
CA THR A 307 -10.54 0.05 17.76
C THR A 307 -11.73 -0.87 18.05
N VAL A 308 -11.87 -1.34 19.29
CA VAL A 308 -12.99 -2.19 19.72
C VAL A 308 -14.32 -1.44 19.68
N ASP A 309 -14.35 -0.20 20.15
CA ASP A 309 -15.51 0.67 20.11
C ASP A 309 -15.97 0.88 18.64
N PHE A 310 -15.02 1.06 17.72
CA PHE A 310 -15.33 1.09 16.29
C PHE A 310 -15.93 -0.24 15.77
N LEU A 311 -15.42 -1.39 16.20
CA LEU A 311 -15.98 -2.69 15.79
C LEU A 311 -17.41 -2.86 16.30
N TYR A 312 -17.70 -2.42 17.53
CA TYR A 312 -19.06 -2.38 18.07
C TYR A 312 -19.95 -1.41 17.29
N GLU A 313 -19.45 -0.21 16.96
CA GLU A 313 -20.15 0.76 16.12
C GLU A 313 -20.52 0.18 14.74
N MET A 314 -19.68 -0.69 14.18
CA MET A 314 -19.95 -1.38 12.93
C MET A 314 -20.92 -2.56 13.06
N GLY A 315 -21.43 -2.84 14.27
CA GLY A 315 -22.47 -3.85 14.53
C GLY A 315 -21.96 -5.24 14.91
N LEU A 316 -20.68 -5.39 15.27
CA LEU A 316 -20.18 -6.69 15.75
C LEU A 316 -20.60 -6.93 17.20
N SER A 317 -20.96 -8.17 17.54
CA SER A 317 -21.11 -8.60 18.94
C SER A 317 -19.74 -8.76 19.62
N SER A 318 -19.72 -8.80 20.95
CA SER A 318 -18.49 -9.03 21.74
C SER A 318 -17.78 -10.33 21.34
N GLU A 319 -18.54 -11.40 21.13
CA GLU A 319 -18.02 -12.68 20.64
C GLU A 319 -17.32 -12.53 19.27
N ASN A 320 -17.93 -11.77 18.35
CA ASN A 320 -17.37 -11.56 17.03
C ASN A 320 -16.16 -10.63 17.04
N VAL A 321 -16.12 -9.63 17.93
CA VAL A 321 -14.92 -8.82 18.18
C VAL A 321 -13.75 -9.71 18.59
N GLY A 322 -13.95 -10.59 19.58
CA GLY A 322 -12.94 -11.56 20.01
C GLY A 322 -12.41 -12.44 18.87
N LYS A 323 -13.30 -12.94 18.01
CA LYS A 323 -12.94 -13.70 16.79
C LYS A 323 -12.10 -12.87 15.81
N VAL A 324 -12.44 -11.59 15.60
CA VAL A 324 -11.69 -10.69 14.72
C VAL A 324 -10.29 -10.42 15.28
N LEU A 325 -10.17 -10.10 16.57
CA LEU A 325 -8.89 -9.86 17.22
C LEU A 325 -7.98 -11.10 17.20
N THR A 326 -8.57 -12.30 17.33
CA THR A 326 -7.83 -13.57 17.25
C THR A 326 -7.37 -13.91 15.83
N ARG A 327 -8.22 -13.68 14.81
CA ARG A 327 -7.91 -14.03 13.41
C ARG A 327 -7.05 -12.98 12.69
N CYS A 328 -7.26 -11.71 13.00
CA CYS A 328 -6.62 -10.57 12.35
C CYS A 328 -6.19 -9.50 13.37
N PRO A 329 -5.24 -9.82 14.27
CA PRO A 329 -4.76 -8.89 15.30
C PRO A 329 -4.15 -7.61 14.72
N THR A 330 -3.70 -7.64 13.45
CA THR A 330 -3.20 -6.48 12.72
C THR A 330 -4.22 -5.34 12.58
N ILE A 331 -5.52 -5.60 12.74
CA ILE A 331 -6.56 -4.56 12.63
C ILE A 331 -6.33 -3.42 13.63
N ILE A 332 -5.76 -3.72 14.80
CA ILE A 332 -5.42 -2.75 15.85
C ILE A 332 -4.36 -1.74 15.37
N SER A 333 -3.54 -2.09 14.38
CA SER A 333 -2.48 -1.20 13.89
C SER A 333 -3.01 -0.03 13.07
N TYR A 334 -4.22 -0.14 12.50
CA TYR A 334 -4.77 0.87 11.61
C TYR A 334 -5.37 2.05 12.38
N SER A 335 -5.33 3.25 11.79
CA SER A 335 -6.07 4.42 12.29
C SER A 335 -7.57 4.17 12.12
N VAL A 336 -8.36 4.36 13.19
CA VAL A 336 -9.82 4.24 13.08
C VAL A 336 -10.34 5.32 12.13
N GLU A 337 -9.92 6.56 12.32
CA GLU A 337 -10.45 7.71 11.59
C GLU A 337 -9.89 7.84 10.17
N ASP A 338 -8.60 7.55 9.96
CA ASP A 338 -7.98 7.75 8.64
C ASP A 338 -8.06 6.52 7.74
N LYS A 339 -8.32 5.33 8.32
CA LYS A 339 -8.26 4.07 7.58
C LYS A 339 -9.52 3.24 7.72
N LEU A 340 -9.89 2.82 8.93
CA LEU A 340 -10.99 1.86 9.11
C LEU A 340 -12.35 2.47 8.77
N ARG A 341 -12.65 3.66 9.26
CA ARG A 341 -13.93 4.36 9.03
C ARG A 341 -14.12 4.78 7.57
N PRO A 342 -13.13 5.36 6.85
CA PRO A 342 -13.24 5.60 5.42
C PRO A 342 -13.46 4.31 4.61
N THR A 343 -12.77 3.22 4.98
CA THR A 343 -12.93 1.93 4.29
C THR A 343 -14.31 1.32 4.56
N ALA A 344 -14.84 1.43 5.78
CA ALA A 344 -16.21 1.05 6.10
C ALA A 344 -17.23 1.85 5.28
N LYS A 345 -17.06 3.18 5.20
CA LYS A 345 -17.92 4.05 4.38
C LYS A 345 -17.88 3.65 2.91
N TYR A 346 -16.69 3.34 2.38
CA TYR A 346 -16.54 2.86 1.02
C TYR A 346 -17.32 1.56 0.78
N PHE A 347 -17.13 0.53 1.59
CA PHE A 347 -17.87 -0.73 1.43
C PHE A 347 -19.39 -0.56 1.61
N ARG A 348 -19.81 0.31 2.53
CA ARG A 348 -21.23 0.65 2.69
C ARG A 348 -21.80 1.34 1.45
N SER A 349 -21.03 2.19 0.78
CA SER A 349 -21.44 2.83 -0.48
C SER A 349 -21.63 1.84 -1.64
N LEU A 350 -21.03 0.65 -1.54
CA LEU A 350 -21.24 -0.47 -2.46
C LEU A 350 -22.41 -1.37 -2.03
N GLY A 351 -23.16 -1.02 -0.97
CA GLY A 351 -24.23 -1.87 -0.44
C GLY A 351 -23.74 -3.12 0.31
N ALA A 352 -22.46 -3.17 0.70
CA ALA A 352 -21.92 -4.32 1.43
C ALA A 352 -22.21 -4.26 2.94
N ASP A 353 -22.43 -5.44 3.53
CA ASP A 353 -22.52 -5.58 4.99
C ASP A 353 -21.12 -5.49 5.62
N VAL A 354 -20.80 -4.30 6.12
CA VAL A 354 -19.52 -3.98 6.77
C VAL A 354 -19.26 -4.89 7.97
N SER A 355 -20.29 -5.24 8.74
CA SER A 355 -20.14 -6.08 9.94
C SER A 355 -19.69 -7.49 9.56
N LEU A 356 -20.31 -8.05 8.52
CA LEU A 356 -20.00 -9.36 7.98
C LEU A 356 -18.62 -9.38 7.32
N LEU A 357 -18.25 -8.30 6.63
CA LEU A 357 -16.91 -8.15 6.04
C LEU A 357 -15.82 -8.11 7.11
N LEU A 358 -16.00 -7.34 8.19
CA LEU A 358 -15.06 -7.30 9.31
C LEU A 358 -14.91 -8.67 9.97
N LEU A 359 -16.00 -9.43 10.12
CA LEU A 359 -15.96 -10.77 10.71
C LEU A 359 -15.26 -11.79 9.80
N ARG A 360 -15.58 -11.79 8.50
CA ARG A 360 -15.11 -12.83 7.58
C ARG A 360 -13.75 -12.50 6.96
N CYS A 361 -13.53 -11.25 6.61
CA CYS A 361 -12.39 -10.76 5.84
C CYS A 361 -11.83 -9.43 6.37
N PRO A 362 -11.48 -9.31 7.67
CA PRO A 362 -10.98 -8.05 8.25
C PRO A 362 -9.74 -7.49 7.56
N GLN A 363 -8.95 -8.32 6.88
CA GLN A 363 -7.76 -7.90 6.13
C GLN A 363 -8.07 -6.91 4.99
N THR A 364 -9.29 -6.90 4.45
CA THR A 364 -9.67 -5.96 3.38
C THR A 364 -9.63 -4.51 3.85
N PHE A 365 -9.81 -4.27 5.16
CA PHE A 365 -9.72 -2.93 5.75
C PHE A 365 -8.29 -2.38 5.83
N GLY A 366 -7.28 -3.22 5.56
CA GLY A 366 -5.90 -2.78 5.39
C GLY A 366 -5.60 -2.22 4.00
N LEU A 367 -6.42 -2.53 2.99
CA LEU A 367 -6.16 -2.19 1.59
C LEU A 367 -6.38 -0.70 1.30
N SER A 368 -5.57 -0.13 0.40
CA SER A 368 -5.75 1.26 -0.04
C SER A 368 -7.03 1.40 -0.85
N ILE A 369 -7.86 2.40 -0.52
CA ILE A 369 -9.08 2.67 -1.28
C ILE A 369 -8.72 3.03 -2.73
N GLU A 370 -7.78 3.95 -2.93
CA GLU A 370 -7.40 4.43 -4.27
C GLU A 370 -6.57 3.41 -5.04
N ALA A 371 -5.61 2.76 -4.39
CA ALA A 371 -4.65 1.89 -5.10
C ALA A 371 -5.14 0.44 -5.25
N ASN A 372 -6.08 -0.01 -4.43
CA ASN A 372 -6.54 -1.41 -4.44
C ASN A 372 -8.05 -1.54 -4.62
N LEU A 373 -8.85 -0.85 -3.80
CA LEU A 373 -10.30 -1.09 -3.80
C LEU A 373 -10.98 -0.53 -5.06
N LYS A 374 -10.83 0.76 -5.32
CA LYS A 374 -11.45 1.43 -6.47
C LYS A 374 -11.10 0.79 -7.82
N PRO A 375 -9.83 0.42 -8.12
CA PRO A 375 -9.50 -0.24 -9.38
C PRO A 375 -10.28 -1.55 -9.58
N VAL A 376 -10.42 -2.37 -8.54
CA VAL A 376 -11.17 -3.63 -8.61
C VAL A 376 -12.67 -3.38 -8.77
N THR A 377 -13.23 -2.40 -8.06
CA THR A 377 -14.64 -2.02 -8.24
C THR A 377 -14.91 -1.52 -9.65
N GLN A 378 -14.04 -0.63 -10.16
CA GLN A 378 -14.15 -0.06 -11.50
C GLN A 378 -14.07 -1.13 -12.58
N PHE A 379 -13.17 -2.11 -12.41
CA PHE A 379 -13.06 -3.27 -13.29
C PHE A 379 -14.41 -4.00 -13.47
N PHE A 380 -15.18 -4.19 -12.39
CA PHE A 380 -16.51 -4.83 -12.46
C PHE A 380 -17.58 -3.89 -13.03
N ILE A 381 -17.57 -2.60 -12.67
CA ILE A 381 -18.49 -1.60 -13.24
C ILE A 381 -18.36 -1.54 -14.76
N GLU A 382 -17.14 -1.47 -15.29
CA GLU A 382 -16.85 -1.44 -16.73
C GLU A 382 -17.32 -2.71 -17.46
N ARG A 383 -17.51 -3.81 -16.71
CA ARG A 383 -18.01 -5.09 -17.23
C ARG A 383 -19.53 -5.24 -17.07
N GLY A 384 -20.21 -4.20 -16.60
CA GLY A 384 -21.66 -4.10 -16.51
C GLY A 384 -22.25 -4.60 -15.19
N TYR A 385 -21.46 -4.75 -14.13
CA TYR A 385 -21.98 -5.05 -12.80
C TYR A 385 -22.48 -3.78 -12.11
N THR A 386 -23.64 -3.90 -11.46
CA THR A 386 -24.17 -2.83 -10.60
C THR A 386 -23.41 -2.77 -9.28
N LEU A 387 -23.50 -1.63 -8.57
CA LEU A 387 -22.91 -1.51 -7.25
C LEU A 387 -23.48 -2.54 -6.27
N GLU A 388 -24.77 -2.86 -6.34
CA GLU A 388 -25.44 -3.84 -5.50
C GLU A 388 -24.92 -5.27 -5.74
N GLU A 389 -24.70 -5.65 -7.00
CA GLU A 389 -24.09 -6.93 -7.35
C GLU A 389 -22.65 -7.03 -6.82
N ILE A 390 -21.87 -5.95 -6.94
CA ILE A 390 -20.52 -5.88 -6.39
C ILE A 390 -20.54 -5.97 -4.85
N GLY A 391 -21.50 -5.30 -4.20
CA GLY A 391 -21.78 -5.40 -2.77
C GLY A 391 -22.08 -6.83 -2.32
N THR A 392 -22.88 -7.55 -3.13
CA THR A 392 -23.17 -8.97 -2.91
C THR A 392 -21.93 -9.83 -3.08
N MET A 393 -21.13 -9.59 -4.13
CA MET A 393 -19.88 -10.32 -4.39
C MET A 393 -18.89 -10.19 -3.24
N ILE A 394 -18.67 -8.96 -2.75
CA ILE A 394 -17.71 -8.73 -1.67
C ILE A 394 -18.20 -9.33 -0.35
N SER A 395 -19.49 -9.22 -0.04
CA SER A 395 -20.07 -9.80 1.18
C SER A 395 -19.95 -11.33 1.21
N ARG A 396 -20.00 -11.96 0.03
CA ARG A 396 -19.77 -13.40 -0.14
C ARG A 396 -18.29 -13.77 -0.11
N TYR A 397 -17.42 -12.93 -0.68
CA TYR A 397 -16.00 -13.23 -0.80
C TYR A 397 -15.12 -11.97 -0.79
N GLY A 398 -14.86 -11.44 0.42
CA GLY A 398 -14.08 -10.21 0.59
C GLY A 398 -12.65 -10.29 0.04
N ALA A 399 -12.07 -11.49 -0.03
CA ALA A 399 -10.75 -11.72 -0.63
C ALA A 399 -10.68 -11.33 -2.12
N LEU A 400 -11.82 -11.14 -2.80
CA LEU A 400 -11.87 -10.65 -4.18
C LEU A 400 -11.00 -9.40 -4.41
N TYR A 401 -10.99 -8.48 -3.45
CA TYR A 401 -10.21 -7.22 -3.52
C TYR A 401 -8.73 -7.38 -3.19
N THR A 402 -8.30 -8.56 -2.78
CA THR A 402 -6.89 -8.86 -2.48
C THR A 402 -6.12 -9.36 -3.70
N PHE A 403 -6.81 -9.62 -4.81
CA PHE A 403 -6.20 -10.16 -6.02
C PHE A 403 -5.69 -9.06 -6.96
N SER A 404 -4.58 -9.37 -7.65
CA SER A 404 -4.06 -8.55 -8.75
C SER A 404 -5.08 -8.49 -9.89
N LEU A 405 -5.27 -7.30 -10.45
CA LEU A 405 -6.07 -7.13 -11.66
C LEU A 405 -5.43 -7.84 -12.85
N ALA A 406 -4.15 -7.56 -13.10
CA ALA A 406 -3.42 -8.05 -14.26
C ALA A 406 -3.16 -9.56 -14.19
N ASP A 407 -2.72 -10.06 -13.03
CA ASP A 407 -2.23 -11.44 -12.92
C ASP A 407 -3.33 -12.44 -12.52
N ASN A 408 -4.51 -11.96 -12.13
CA ASN A 408 -5.57 -12.84 -11.60
C ASN A 408 -6.96 -12.50 -12.13
N LEU A 409 -7.49 -11.31 -11.85
CA LEU A 409 -8.90 -11.00 -12.19
C LEU A 409 -9.15 -10.95 -13.70
N ILE A 410 -8.29 -10.27 -14.46
CA ILE A 410 -8.42 -10.13 -15.93
C ILE A 410 -8.32 -11.50 -16.62
N PRO A 411 -7.25 -12.31 -16.45
CA PRO A 411 -7.13 -13.59 -17.15
C PRO A 411 -8.28 -14.56 -16.85
N LYS A 412 -8.77 -14.57 -15.60
CA LYS A 412 -9.90 -15.43 -15.21
C LYS A 412 -11.21 -14.90 -15.75
N TRP A 413 -11.40 -13.58 -15.82
CA TRP A 413 -12.55 -12.99 -16.48
C TRP A 413 -12.58 -13.31 -17.98
N ASP A 414 -11.46 -13.18 -18.67
CA ASP A 414 -11.37 -13.46 -20.10
C ASP A 414 -11.68 -14.93 -20.38
N PHE A 415 -11.16 -15.83 -19.53
CA PHE A 415 -11.53 -17.25 -19.63
C PHE A 415 -13.02 -17.48 -19.33
N PHE A 416 -13.59 -16.82 -18.32
CA PHE A 416 -15.01 -16.93 -17.97
C PHE A 416 -15.93 -16.62 -19.16
N LEU A 417 -15.59 -15.63 -19.99
CA LEU A 417 -16.35 -15.29 -21.20
C LEU A 417 -16.42 -16.44 -22.22
N THR A 418 -15.46 -17.36 -22.21
CA THR A 418 -15.45 -18.55 -23.09
C THR A 418 -16.32 -19.70 -22.59
N MET A 419 -16.87 -19.61 -21.38
CA MET A 419 -17.51 -20.73 -20.67
C MET A 419 -19.02 -20.82 -20.86
N ASP A 420 -19.65 -19.86 -21.56
CA ASP A 420 -21.11 -19.77 -21.78
C ASP A 420 -21.95 -19.71 -20.48
N TYR A 421 -21.41 -19.04 -19.45
CA TYR A 421 -22.17 -18.72 -18.23
C TYR A 421 -22.64 -17.26 -18.24
N SER A 422 -23.82 -17.05 -17.66
CA SER A 422 -24.29 -15.69 -17.37
C SER A 422 -23.38 -15.02 -16.35
N LYS A 423 -23.09 -13.72 -16.55
CA LYS A 423 -22.32 -12.89 -15.60
C LYS A 423 -22.86 -12.92 -14.17
N SER A 424 -24.17 -13.15 -14.00
CA SER A 424 -24.82 -13.29 -12.69
C SER A 424 -24.30 -14.48 -11.88
N GLU A 425 -23.71 -15.50 -12.51
CA GLU A 425 -23.08 -16.62 -11.81
C GLU A 425 -21.86 -16.18 -11.00
N LEU A 426 -21.12 -15.16 -11.44
CA LEU A 426 -20.01 -14.60 -10.66
C LEU A 426 -20.48 -13.79 -9.45
N VAL A 427 -21.73 -13.28 -9.48
CA VAL A 427 -22.36 -12.67 -8.29
C VAL A 427 -22.71 -13.72 -7.25
N LYS A 428 -23.22 -14.86 -7.70
CA LYS A 428 -23.56 -16.00 -6.83
C LYS A 428 -22.32 -16.71 -6.28
N PHE A 429 -21.26 -16.79 -7.09
CA PHE A 429 -20.02 -17.52 -6.78
C PHE A 429 -18.74 -16.73 -7.12
N PRO A 430 -18.48 -15.60 -6.43
CA PRO A 430 -17.27 -14.81 -6.64
C PRO A 430 -15.97 -15.54 -6.29
N GLN A 431 -16.06 -16.66 -5.55
CA GLN A 431 -14.93 -17.56 -5.25
C GLN A 431 -14.29 -18.15 -6.51
N TYR A 432 -14.95 -18.08 -7.67
CA TYR A 432 -14.36 -18.36 -8.97
C TYR A 432 -12.96 -17.73 -9.11
N PHE A 433 -12.80 -16.46 -8.76
CA PHE A 433 -11.52 -15.75 -8.84
C PHE A 433 -10.46 -16.24 -7.85
N GLY A 434 -10.85 -17.03 -6.84
CA GLY A 434 -9.93 -17.64 -5.88
C GLY A 434 -9.28 -18.94 -6.34
N TYR A 435 -9.83 -19.63 -7.34
CA TYR A 435 -9.27 -20.90 -7.84
C TYR A 435 -8.19 -20.68 -8.88
N SER A 436 -7.24 -21.61 -8.98
CA SER A 436 -6.19 -21.58 -10.02
C SER A 436 -6.81 -21.73 -11.41
N LEU A 437 -6.41 -20.83 -12.32
CA LEU A 437 -6.90 -20.83 -13.70
C LEU A 437 -6.43 -22.09 -14.45
N GLU A 438 -5.13 -22.39 -14.40
CA GLU A 438 -4.51 -23.51 -15.11
C GLU A 438 -4.79 -24.86 -14.43
N GLU A 439 -4.68 -24.92 -13.10
CA GLU A 439 -4.73 -26.21 -12.39
C GLU A 439 -6.15 -26.68 -12.07
N ARG A 440 -7.13 -25.77 -12.05
CA ARG A 440 -8.49 -26.12 -11.58
C ARG A 440 -9.60 -25.68 -12.51
N ILE A 441 -9.61 -24.41 -12.94
CA ILE A 441 -10.71 -23.87 -13.73
C ILE A 441 -10.70 -24.50 -15.13
N LYS A 442 -9.61 -24.33 -15.89
CA LYS A 442 -9.51 -24.84 -17.27
C LYS A 442 -9.74 -26.36 -17.38
N PRO A 443 -9.08 -27.23 -16.59
CA PRO A 443 -9.21 -28.67 -16.74
C PRO A 443 -10.65 -29.15 -16.46
N ARG A 444 -11.28 -28.62 -15.40
CA ARG A 444 -12.64 -29.04 -15.04
C ARG A 444 -13.70 -28.54 -16.01
N ILE A 445 -13.53 -27.33 -16.55
CA ILE A 445 -14.42 -26.83 -17.59
C ILE A 445 -14.27 -27.62 -18.89
N ALA A 446 -13.06 -28.04 -19.27
CA ALA A 446 -12.85 -28.90 -20.42
C ALA A 446 -13.57 -30.26 -20.26
N LEU A 447 -13.54 -30.86 -19.07
CA LEU A 447 -14.26 -32.10 -18.78
C LEU A 447 -15.79 -31.93 -18.87
N VAL A 448 -16.32 -30.85 -18.30
CA VAL A 448 -17.77 -30.54 -18.37
C VAL A 448 -18.21 -30.31 -19.82
N LYS A 449 -17.43 -29.56 -20.61
CA LYS A 449 -17.69 -29.34 -22.04
C LYS A 449 -17.65 -30.65 -22.84
N LYS A 450 -16.64 -31.50 -22.61
CA LYS A 450 -16.51 -32.81 -23.25
C LYS A 450 -17.68 -33.74 -22.92
N ALA A 451 -18.20 -33.65 -21.70
CA ALA A 451 -19.35 -34.44 -21.25
C ALA A 451 -20.70 -33.93 -21.79
N GLY A 452 -20.76 -32.75 -22.41
CA GLY A 452 -22.00 -32.19 -22.96
C GLY A 452 -23.07 -31.81 -21.93
N VAL A 453 -22.70 -31.74 -20.64
CA VAL A 453 -23.60 -31.39 -19.53
C VAL A 453 -23.41 -29.94 -19.09
N ARG A 454 -24.44 -29.37 -18.44
CA ARG A 454 -24.34 -28.07 -17.74
C ARG A 454 -24.39 -28.27 -16.23
N LEU A 455 -23.42 -27.71 -15.51
CA LEU A 455 -23.31 -27.72 -14.05
C LEU A 455 -23.13 -26.28 -13.54
N LEU A 456 -23.46 -26.02 -12.27
CA LEU A 456 -23.19 -24.71 -11.67
C LEU A 456 -21.69 -24.55 -11.34
N LEU A 457 -21.15 -23.32 -11.38
CA LEU A 457 -19.72 -23.09 -11.14
C LEU A 457 -19.25 -23.60 -9.77
N ASN A 458 -20.10 -23.49 -8.74
CA ASN A 458 -19.78 -24.02 -7.42
C ASN A 458 -19.64 -25.54 -7.43
N GLN A 459 -20.51 -26.28 -8.13
CA GLN A 459 -20.42 -27.73 -8.27
C GLN A 459 -19.17 -28.15 -9.03
N ILE A 460 -18.73 -27.33 -9.98
CA ILE A 460 -17.52 -27.60 -10.77
C ILE A 460 -16.26 -27.35 -9.92
N LEU A 461 -16.20 -26.22 -9.21
CA LEU A 461 -14.94 -25.71 -8.65
C LEU A 461 -14.77 -25.94 -7.15
N SER A 462 -15.84 -25.98 -6.36
CA SER A 462 -15.74 -26.10 -4.89
C SER A 462 -15.51 -27.54 -4.43
N LEU A 463 -15.95 -28.53 -5.22
CA LEU A 463 -15.86 -29.94 -4.86
C LEU A 463 -14.41 -30.47 -4.92
N SER A 464 -14.11 -31.46 -4.09
CA SER A 464 -12.92 -32.30 -4.24
C SER A 464 -12.93 -33.00 -5.61
N SER A 465 -11.78 -33.47 -6.11
CA SER A 465 -11.71 -34.11 -7.44
C SER A 465 -12.68 -35.29 -7.58
N ARG A 466 -12.67 -36.20 -6.58
CA ARG A 466 -13.61 -37.33 -6.52
C ARG A 466 -15.07 -36.89 -6.52
N ASN A 467 -15.44 -35.89 -5.73
CA ASN A 467 -16.83 -35.44 -5.65
C ASN A 467 -17.27 -34.71 -6.93
N PHE A 468 -16.35 -34.01 -7.59
CA PHE A 468 -16.59 -33.40 -8.89
C PHE A 468 -16.82 -34.47 -9.97
N GLU A 469 -15.99 -35.51 -10.03
CA GLU A 469 -16.16 -36.64 -10.95
C GLU A 469 -17.51 -37.34 -10.74
N ASN A 470 -17.85 -37.66 -9.48
CA ASN A 470 -19.15 -38.24 -9.15
C ASN A 470 -20.33 -37.34 -9.58
N ALA A 471 -20.22 -36.02 -9.40
CA ALA A 471 -21.24 -35.07 -9.80
C ALA A 471 -21.39 -35.00 -11.33
N LEU A 472 -20.27 -35.08 -12.06
CA LEU A 472 -20.23 -35.10 -13.51
C LEU A 472 -20.88 -36.38 -14.05
N GLU A 473 -20.47 -37.55 -13.56
CA GLU A 473 -21.04 -38.84 -13.96
C GLU A 473 -22.54 -38.92 -13.68
N LYS A 474 -22.98 -38.46 -12.50
CA LYS A 474 -24.40 -38.42 -12.15
C LYS A 474 -25.19 -37.55 -13.14
N LYS A 475 -24.62 -36.41 -13.55
CA LYS A 475 -25.29 -35.51 -14.50
C LYS A 475 -25.32 -36.10 -15.91
N MET A 476 -24.26 -36.78 -16.34
CA MET A 476 -24.23 -37.49 -17.62
C MET A 476 -25.29 -38.60 -17.68
N LYS A 477 -25.40 -39.43 -16.63
CA LYS A 477 -26.42 -40.48 -16.53
C LYS A 477 -27.84 -39.92 -16.60
N GLN A 478 -28.09 -38.80 -15.93
CA GLN A 478 -29.40 -38.13 -15.99
C GLN A 478 -29.71 -37.61 -17.39
N GLN A 479 -28.74 -37.04 -18.09
CA GLN A 479 -28.94 -36.54 -19.45
C GLN A 479 -29.23 -37.68 -20.42
N GLN A 480 -28.48 -38.80 -20.31
CA GLN A 480 -28.70 -40.01 -21.11
C GLN A 480 -30.13 -40.54 -20.95
N GLN A 481 -30.60 -40.67 -19.70
CA GLN A 481 -31.97 -41.13 -19.40
C GLN A 481 -33.06 -40.21 -19.96
N LEU A 482 -32.82 -38.90 -20.05
CA LEU A 482 -33.77 -37.98 -20.69
C LEU A 482 -33.78 -38.13 -22.22
N THR A 483 -32.63 -38.35 -22.85
CA THR A 483 -32.56 -38.61 -24.30
C THR A 483 -33.16 -39.95 -24.70
N ASP A 484 -33.09 -40.97 -23.83
CA ASP A 484 -33.66 -42.29 -24.12
C ASP A 484 -35.19 -42.36 -23.92
N GLN A 485 -35.81 -41.29 -23.37
CA GLN A 485 -37.26 -41.18 -23.12
C GLN A 485 -38.01 -40.31 -24.15
N VAL A 486 -37.28 -39.67 -25.08
CA VAL A 486 -37.81 -38.82 -26.17
C VAL A 486 -37.60 -39.56 -27.48
#